data_AF-A0A8T0VEK7-F1
#
_entry.id   AF-A0A8T0VEK7-F1
#
_cell.length_a   1.000
_cell.length_b   1.000
_cell.length_c   1.000
_cell.angle_alpha   90.00
_cell.angle_beta   90.00
_cell.angle_gamma   90.00
#
_symmetry.space_group_name_H-M   'P 1'
#
loop_
_entity.id
_entity.type
_entity.pdbx_description
1 polymer ?
#
loop_
_entity_poly.entity_id
_entity_poly.type
_entity_poly.pdbx_seq_one_letter_code
_entity_poly.pdbx_strand_id
1 'polypeptide(L)'
;MESTVSEINCLRDQQLYPKLLELVNGLWHMWDVMYTQQKLQLRIITELKSSDISIDTKEYVGSLYNWIKLNVIPIDTNLKPNSSQPHETTPPIKRLLHGWHDMLEKLPDDAAKKAIHTFAEVVNAILVHQDDELKLRIKIEETRRDLEKKRRQFDDWAQKNWDRGASIPDGNNPGRADPAAERKTVVDRVEAALKDMEDQYQCS
;
A
#
# COMPACT_ATOMS: atom_id res chain seq x y z
N MET A 1 -26.10 -41.59 23.63
CA MET A 1 -25.10 -40.53 23.89
C MET A 1 -23.83 -40.71 23.06
N GLU A 2 -23.21 -41.91 23.00
CA GLU A 2 -22.01 -42.16 22.16
C GLU A 2 -22.21 -41.86 20.66
N SER A 3 -23.39 -42.13 20.12
CA SER A 3 -23.72 -41.87 18.71
C SER A 3 -23.76 -40.38 18.37
N THR A 4 -24.33 -39.55 19.24
CA THR A 4 -24.37 -38.09 19.05
C THR A 4 -22.99 -37.46 19.18
N VAL A 5 -22.17 -37.93 20.13
CA VAL A 5 -20.78 -37.48 20.29
C VAL A 5 -19.92 -37.86 19.08
N SER A 6 -20.12 -39.07 18.55
CA SER A 6 -19.43 -39.55 17.34
C SER A 6 -19.82 -38.74 16.10
N GLU A 7 -21.10 -38.39 15.93
CA GLU A 7 -21.58 -37.53 14.84
C GLU A 7 -21.01 -36.12 14.94
N ILE A 8 -20.96 -35.54 16.14
CA ILE A 8 -20.36 -34.21 16.38
C ILE A 8 -18.86 -34.22 16.04
N ASN A 9 -18.12 -35.25 16.47
CA ASN A 9 -16.70 -35.39 16.16
C ASN A 9 -16.49 -35.56 14.64
N CYS A 10 -17.35 -36.33 13.96
CA CYS A 10 -17.29 -36.51 12.51
C CYS A 10 -17.53 -35.18 11.76
N LEU A 11 -18.54 -34.41 12.15
CA LEU A 11 -18.82 -33.08 11.59
C LEU A 11 -17.64 -32.11 11.78
N ARG A 12 -17.04 -32.11 12.98
CA ARG A 12 -15.86 -31.30 13.28
C ARG A 12 -14.68 -31.69 12.38
N ASP A 13 -14.33 -32.97 12.37
CA ASP A 13 -13.06 -33.44 11.79
C ASP A 13 -13.13 -33.60 10.28
N GLN A 14 -14.27 -34.06 9.74
CA GLN A 14 -14.41 -34.33 8.30
C GLN A 14 -14.96 -33.15 7.50
N GLN A 15 -15.72 -32.23 8.14
CA GLN A 15 -16.39 -31.16 7.40
C GLN A 15 -15.92 -29.76 7.78
N LEU A 16 -15.83 -29.46 9.07
CA LEU A 16 -15.48 -28.11 9.53
C LEU A 16 -13.96 -27.85 9.48
N TYR A 17 -13.16 -28.82 9.90
CA TYR A 17 -11.70 -28.69 9.93
C TYR A 17 -11.09 -28.47 8.55
N PRO A 18 -11.46 -29.21 7.48
CA PRO A 18 -10.90 -28.98 6.15
C PRO A 18 -11.25 -27.59 5.59
N LYS A 19 -12.48 -27.11 5.83
CA LYS A 19 -12.92 -25.77 5.41
C LYS A 19 -12.16 -24.66 6.15
N LEU A 20 -11.90 -24.86 7.45
CA LEU A 20 -11.09 -23.93 8.23
C LEU A 20 -9.64 -23.91 7.71
N LEU A 21 -9.09 -25.07 7.36
CA LEU A 21 -7.75 -25.18 6.80
C LEU A 21 -7.64 -24.47 5.45
N GLU A 22 -8.61 -24.68 4.55
CA GLU A 22 -8.67 -23.96 3.27
C GLU A 22 -8.73 -22.45 3.45
N LEU A 23 -9.55 -21.98 4.39
CA LEU A 23 -9.69 -20.55 4.69
C LEU A 23 -8.37 -19.96 5.20
N VAL A 24 -7.74 -20.63 6.17
CA VAL A 24 -6.44 -20.20 6.73
C VAL A 24 -5.36 -20.20 5.65
N ASN A 25 -5.35 -21.20 4.76
CA ASN A 25 -4.41 -21.27 3.65
C ASN A 25 -4.64 -20.15 2.64
N GLY A 26 -5.89 -19.81 2.33
CA GLY A 26 -6.24 -18.67 1.47
C GLY A 26 -5.82 -17.33 2.07
N LEU A 27 -6.07 -17.12 3.37
CA LEU A 27 -5.63 -15.94 4.12
C LEU A 27 -4.11 -15.81 4.14
N TRP A 28 -3.41 -16.91 4.40
CA TRP A 28 -1.95 -16.94 4.38
C TRP A 28 -1.40 -16.60 3.00
N HIS A 29 -1.95 -17.17 1.93
CA HIS A 29 -1.52 -16.87 0.57
C HIS A 29 -1.75 -15.41 0.18
N MET A 30 -2.93 -14.86 0.50
CA MET A 30 -3.20 -13.43 0.29
C MET A 30 -2.20 -12.55 1.04
N TRP A 31 -1.93 -12.88 2.31
CA TRP A 31 -0.98 -12.12 3.13
C TRP A 31 0.45 -12.20 2.58
N ASP A 32 0.89 -13.38 2.15
CA ASP A 32 2.21 -13.59 1.56
C ASP A 32 2.39 -12.78 0.27
N VAL A 33 1.39 -12.80 -0.62
CA VAL A 33 1.39 -11.98 -1.84
C VAL A 33 1.40 -10.49 -1.48
N MET A 34 0.58 -10.04 -0.54
CA MET A 34 0.53 -8.63 -0.13
C MET A 34 1.87 -8.16 0.47
N TYR A 35 2.45 -8.96 1.36
CA TYR A 35 3.73 -8.66 2.01
C TYR A 35 4.89 -8.62 1.00
N THR A 36 4.93 -9.57 0.06
CA THR A 36 5.97 -9.61 -0.98
C THR A 36 5.87 -8.43 -1.93
N GLN A 37 4.65 -8.03 -2.32
CA GLN A 37 4.42 -6.83 -3.14
C GLN A 37 4.81 -5.55 -2.41
N GLN A 38 4.41 -5.40 -1.15
CA GLN A 38 4.74 -4.22 -0.35
C GLN A 38 6.25 -4.09 -0.11
N LYS A 39 6.94 -5.23 0.11
CA LYS A 39 8.40 -5.26 0.23
C LYS A 39 9.10 -4.90 -1.08
N LEU A 40 8.56 -5.33 -2.23
CA LEU A 40 9.06 -4.97 -3.55
C LEU A 40 8.92 -3.46 -3.80
N GLN A 41 7.76 -2.89 -3.50
CA GLN A 41 7.49 -1.46 -3.65
C GLN A 41 8.42 -0.61 -2.78
N LEU A 42 8.61 -0.98 -1.50
CA LEU A 42 9.56 -0.32 -0.60
C LEU A 42 11.00 -0.38 -1.12
N ARG A 43 11.41 -1.53 -1.66
CA ARG A 43 12.72 -1.68 -2.28
C ARG A 43 12.88 -0.74 -3.47
N ILE A 44 11.92 -0.72 -4.40
CA ILE A 44 11.95 0.19 -5.56
C ILE A 44 12.08 1.64 -5.08
N ILE A 45 11.26 2.09 -4.14
CA ILE A 45 11.33 3.47 -3.61
C ILE A 45 12.70 3.78 -2.99
N THR A 46 13.29 2.82 -2.27
CA THR A 46 14.60 3.00 -1.61
C THR A 46 15.73 3.09 -2.63
N GLU A 47 15.73 2.21 -3.63
CA GLU A 47 16.72 2.22 -4.73
C GLU A 47 16.62 3.51 -5.54
N LEU A 48 15.40 3.96 -5.86
CA LEU A 48 15.17 5.21 -6.58
C LEU A 48 15.70 6.43 -5.81
N LYS A 49 15.57 6.44 -4.47
CA LYS A 49 16.17 7.49 -3.62
C LYS A 49 17.70 7.46 -3.60
N SER A 50 18.31 6.28 -3.70
CA SER A 50 19.77 6.16 -3.75
C SER A 50 20.39 6.63 -5.07
N SER A 51 19.58 6.75 -6.14
CA SER A 51 20.00 7.28 -7.44
C SER A 51 20.46 8.75 -7.38
N ASP A 52 20.11 9.51 -6.33
CA ASP A 52 20.62 10.86 -6.12
C ASP A 52 22.16 10.88 -5.91
N ILE A 53 22.78 9.77 -5.49
CA ILE A 53 24.25 9.63 -5.34
C ILE A 53 24.98 9.76 -6.70
N SER A 54 24.31 9.43 -7.81
CA SER A 54 24.88 9.58 -9.15
C SER A 54 25.02 11.05 -9.58
N ILE A 55 24.26 11.96 -8.97
CA ILE A 55 24.24 13.39 -9.29
C ILE A 55 25.42 14.10 -8.62
N ASP A 56 25.71 13.76 -7.37
CA ASP A 56 26.87 14.27 -6.62
C ASP A 56 28.17 13.97 -7.37
N THR A 57 28.24 12.80 -8.02
CA THR A 57 29.40 12.38 -8.81
C THR A 57 29.55 13.23 -10.07
N LYS A 58 28.45 13.60 -10.73
CA LYS A 58 28.43 14.46 -11.92
C LYS A 58 28.82 15.91 -11.58
N GLU A 59 28.28 16.46 -10.50
CA GLU A 59 28.62 17.81 -10.03
C GLU A 59 30.08 17.90 -9.56
N TYR A 60 30.58 16.89 -8.86
CA TYR A 60 31.97 16.79 -8.43
C TYR A 60 32.94 16.75 -9.62
N VAL A 61 32.69 15.88 -10.60
CA VAL A 61 33.54 15.76 -11.80
C VAL A 61 33.51 17.04 -12.64
N GLY A 62 32.34 17.68 -12.78
CA GLY A 62 32.22 18.98 -13.47
C GLY A 62 33.01 20.09 -12.77
N SER A 63 32.92 20.17 -11.43
CA SER A 63 33.65 21.14 -10.62
C SER A 63 35.17 20.93 -10.70
N LEU A 64 35.63 19.68 -10.63
CA LEU A 64 37.03 19.32 -10.76
C LEU A 64 37.58 19.62 -12.16
N TYR A 65 36.81 19.33 -13.21
CA TYR A 65 37.15 19.66 -14.59
C TYR A 65 37.31 21.17 -14.79
N ASN A 66 36.36 21.98 -14.29
CA ASN A 66 36.42 23.43 -14.34
C ASN A 66 37.61 24.00 -13.54
N TRP A 67 37.88 23.45 -12.35
CA TRP A 67 39.03 23.84 -11.55
C TRP A 67 40.35 23.54 -12.29
N ILE A 68 40.52 22.34 -12.85
CA ILE A 68 41.71 22.00 -13.65
C ILE A 68 41.82 22.88 -14.90
N LYS A 69 40.71 23.18 -15.57
CA LYS A 69 40.69 24.07 -16.74
C LYS A 69 41.21 25.47 -16.38
N LEU A 70 40.86 26.00 -15.22
CA LEU A 70 41.30 27.31 -14.74
C LEU A 70 42.74 27.31 -14.23
N ASN A 71 43.24 26.20 -13.68
CA ASN A 71 44.58 26.09 -13.09
C ASN A 71 45.65 25.51 -14.05
N VAL A 72 45.24 24.88 -15.17
CA VAL A 72 46.15 24.33 -16.20
C VAL A 72 46.32 25.29 -17.39
N ILE A 73 45.66 26.46 -17.39
CA ILE A 73 46.18 27.60 -18.16
C ILE A 73 47.50 27.96 -17.49
N PRO A 74 48.65 27.85 -18.18
CA PRO A 74 49.90 28.17 -17.56
C PRO A 74 49.84 29.61 -17.04
N ILE A 75 50.27 29.82 -15.80
CA ILE A 75 50.74 31.13 -15.34
C ILE A 75 52.06 31.41 -16.09
N ASP A 76 52.05 31.40 -17.43
CA ASP A 76 53.17 31.81 -18.28
C ASP A 76 52.86 33.18 -18.85
N THR A 77 52.76 34.15 -17.95
CA THR A 77 53.02 35.54 -18.32
C THR A 77 54.31 35.94 -17.62
N ASN A 78 55.45 35.67 -18.28
CA ASN A 78 56.69 36.48 -18.27
C ASN A 78 58.02 35.71 -18.44
N LEU A 79 58.08 34.56 -19.14
CA LEU A 79 59.39 34.03 -19.55
C LEU A 79 59.41 33.79 -21.07
N LYS A 80 60.30 34.54 -21.75
CA LYS A 80 60.46 34.56 -23.20
C LYS A 80 60.70 33.13 -23.74
N PRO A 81 60.04 32.73 -24.84
CA PRO A 81 60.20 31.42 -25.41
C PRO A 81 61.52 31.35 -26.19
N ASN A 82 62.50 30.63 -25.66
CA ASN A 82 63.66 30.24 -26.45
C ASN A 82 63.28 29.02 -27.30
N SER A 83 63.33 29.24 -28.61
CA SER A 83 63.06 28.30 -29.70
C SER A 83 63.78 26.96 -29.53
N SER A 84 63.13 25.96 -28.91
CA SER A 84 63.41 24.50 -29.03
C SER A 84 62.50 23.58 -28.19
N GLN A 85 61.64 24.09 -27.29
CA GLN A 85 60.81 23.21 -26.47
C GLN A 85 59.51 22.78 -27.19
N PRO A 86 59.21 21.46 -27.29
CA PRO A 86 57.89 21.00 -27.68
C PRO A 86 56.92 21.30 -26.52
N HIS A 87 56.22 22.44 -26.59
CA HIS A 87 55.28 22.85 -25.56
C HIS A 87 53.84 22.39 -25.86
N GLU A 88 53.18 22.02 -24.76
CA GLU A 88 51.76 21.65 -24.59
C GLU A 88 51.36 20.20 -24.89
N THR A 89 52.01 19.26 -24.19
CA THR A 89 51.32 18.00 -23.86
C THR A 89 50.21 18.31 -22.85
N THR A 90 48.99 18.47 -23.33
CA THR A 90 47.80 18.55 -22.47
C THR A 90 47.85 17.40 -21.46
N PRO A 91 47.86 17.67 -20.15
CA PRO A 91 48.12 16.64 -19.16
C PRO A 91 47.07 15.53 -19.27
N PRO A 92 47.45 14.23 -19.17
CA PRO A 92 46.53 13.10 -19.38
C PRO A 92 45.26 13.19 -18.55
N ILE A 93 45.36 13.74 -17.33
CA ILE A 93 44.25 13.96 -16.42
C ILE A 93 43.21 14.95 -16.99
N LYS A 94 43.64 15.98 -17.72
CA LYS A 94 42.73 16.96 -18.36
C LYS A 94 41.95 16.31 -19.50
N ARG A 95 42.58 15.41 -20.28
CA ARG A 95 41.90 14.65 -21.34
C ARG A 95 40.88 13.67 -20.77
N LEU A 96 41.25 12.94 -19.71
CA LEU A 96 40.38 12.01 -19.02
C LEU A 96 39.16 12.73 -18.44
N LEU A 97 39.37 13.81 -17.69
CA LEU A 97 38.29 14.59 -17.07
C LEU A 97 37.41 15.27 -18.11
N HIS A 98 37.98 15.75 -19.21
CA HIS A 98 37.18 16.30 -20.31
C HIS A 98 36.24 15.24 -20.90
N GLY A 99 36.78 14.06 -21.25
CA GLY A 99 35.96 12.98 -21.80
C GLY A 99 34.90 12.46 -20.82
N TRP A 100 35.25 12.35 -19.53
CA TRP A 100 34.30 11.99 -18.48
C TRP A 100 33.19 13.03 -18.31
N HIS A 101 33.54 14.31 -18.26
CA HIS A 101 32.57 15.40 -18.17
C HIS A 101 31.62 15.42 -19.39
N ASP A 102 32.16 15.28 -20.60
CA ASP A 102 31.39 15.27 -21.86
C ASP A 102 30.40 14.10 -21.93
N MET A 103 30.78 12.94 -21.40
CA MET A 103 29.89 11.77 -21.31
C MET A 103 28.80 11.97 -20.25
N LEU A 104 29.13 12.57 -19.11
CA LEU A 104 28.19 12.84 -18.02
C LEU A 104 27.17 13.94 -18.36
N GLU A 105 27.54 14.92 -19.20
CA GLU A 105 26.60 15.94 -19.69
C GLU A 105 25.56 15.39 -20.68
N LYS A 106 25.96 14.43 -21.52
CA LYS A 106 25.07 13.84 -22.54
C LYS A 106 24.08 12.82 -21.97
N LEU A 107 24.23 12.44 -20.69
CA LEU A 107 23.26 11.55 -20.04
C LEU A 107 21.92 12.28 -19.90
N PRO A 108 20.79 11.63 -20.25
CA PRO A 108 19.44 12.18 -20.10
C PRO A 108 18.99 12.11 -18.63
N ASP A 109 19.81 12.64 -17.74
CA ASP A 109 19.73 12.55 -16.29
C ASP A 109 18.43 13.18 -15.78
N ASP A 110 18.08 14.38 -16.29
CA ASP A 110 16.84 15.06 -15.91
C ASP A 110 15.58 14.34 -16.40
N ALA A 111 15.61 13.80 -17.62
CA ALA A 111 14.48 13.07 -18.18
C ALA A 111 14.26 11.74 -17.46
N ALA A 112 15.35 11.01 -17.18
CA ALA A 112 15.33 9.78 -16.41
C ALA A 112 14.89 10.04 -14.95
N LYS A 113 15.44 11.07 -14.29
CA LYS A 113 15.07 11.48 -12.92
C LYS A 113 13.60 11.87 -12.85
N LYS A 114 13.11 12.67 -13.80
CA LYS A 114 11.70 13.05 -13.85
C LYS A 114 10.80 11.84 -14.08
N ALA A 115 11.15 10.94 -15.01
CA ALA A 115 10.39 9.71 -15.25
C ALA A 115 10.36 8.80 -14.01
N ILE A 116 11.50 8.64 -13.34
CA ILE A 116 11.65 7.89 -12.09
C ILE A 116 10.80 8.51 -10.98
N HIS A 117 10.87 9.83 -10.82
CA HIS A 117 10.13 10.55 -9.80
C HIS A 117 8.63 10.43 -10.01
N THR A 118 8.14 10.71 -11.22
CA THR A 118 6.73 10.55 -11.58
C THR A 118 6.27 9.10 -11.41
N PHE A 119 7.10 8.12 -11.76
CA PHE A 119 6.79 6.72 -11.50
C PHE A 119 6.67 6.42 -10.01
N ALA A 120 7.56 6.95 -9.17
CA ALA A 120 7.50 6.81 -7.72
C ALA A 120 6.25 7.48 -7.12
N GLU A 121 5.82 8.63 -7.65
CA GLU A 121 4.58 9.29 -7.26
C GLU A 121 3.35 8.42 -7.58
N VAL A 122 3.31 7.81 -8.77
CA VAL A 122 2.24 6.88 -9.16
C VAL A 122 2.23 5.64 -8.26
N VAL A 123 3.39 5.06 -7.96
CA VAL A 123 3.50 3.91 -7.04
C VAL A 123 3.02 4.28 -5.63
N ASN A 124 3.39 5.47 -5.14
CA ASN A 124 2.90 5.96 -3.84
C ASN A 124 1.37 6.17 -3.85
N ALA A 125 0.80 6.71 -4.92
CA ALA A 125 -0.64 6.88 -5.04
C ALA A 125 -1.37 5.52 -5.01
N ILE A 126 -0.87 4.54 -5.77
CA ILE A 126 -1.41 3.17 -5.76
C ILE A 126 -1.32 2.56 -4.36
N LEU A 127 -0.20 2.74 -3.67
CA LEU A 127 0.00 2.26 -2.30
C LEU A 127 -1.03 2.83 -1.32
N VAL A 128 -1.26 4.14 -1.37
CA VAL A 128 -2.27 4.80 -0.53
C VAL A 128 -3.67 4.28 -0.86
N HIS A 129 -4.00 4.18 -2.15
CA HIS A 129 -5.29 3.63 -2.58
C HIS A 129 -5.50 2.19 -2.10
N GLN A 130 -4.48 1.33 -2.17
CA GLN A 130 -4.56 -0.06 -1.69
C GLN A 130 -4.75 -0.15 -0.17
N ASP A 131 -4.12 0.74 0.60
CA ASP A 131 -4.29 0.81 2.06
C ASP A 131 -5.71 1.26 2.44
N ASP A 132 -6.24 2.27 1.74
CA ASP A 132 -7.60 2.75 1.94
C ASP A 132 -8.64 1.69 1.54
N GLU A 133 -8.41 0.97 0.43
CA GLU A 133 -9.25 -0.14 0.00
C GLU A 133 -9.25 -1.27 1.03
N LEU A 134 -8.08 -1.63 1.59
CA LEU A 134 -7.98 -2.65 2.63
C LEU A 134 -8.73 -2.26 3.90
N LYS A 135 -8.59 -1.00 4.35
CA LYS A 135 -9.34 -0.46 5.49
C LYS A 135 -10.85 -0.51 5.25
N LEU A 136 -11.30 -0.17 4.05
CA LEU A 136 -12.71 -0.23 3.68
C LEU A 136 -13.22 -1.67 3.72
N ARG A 137 -12.49 -2.63 3.14
CA ARG A 137 -12.81 -4.06 3.19
C ARG A 137 -12.95 -4.57 4.63
N ILE A 138 -12.00 -4.22 5.51
CA ILE A 138 -12.07 -4.59 6.94
C ILE A 138 -13.33 -4.03 7.59
N LYS A 139 -13.64 -2.76 7.34
CA LYS A 139 -14.81 -2.08 7.90
C LYS A 139 -16.14 -2.65 7.41
N ILE A 140 -16.22 -3.03 6.13
CA ILE A 140 -17.38 -3.76 5.57
C ILE A 140 -17.58 -5.07 6.33
N GLU A 141 -16.51 -5.86 6.51
CA GLU A 141 -16.62 -7.16 7.18
C GLU A 141 -16.98 -7.03 8.67
N GLU A 142 -16.49 -6.01 9.35
CA GLU A 142 -16.89 -5.69 10.73
C GLU A 142 -18.37 -5.31 10.82
N THR A 143 -18.83 -4.43 9.92
CA THR A 143 -20.24 -4.00 9.87
C THR A 143 -21.16 -5.17 9.54
N ARG A 144 -20.74 -6.05 8.61
CA ARG A 144 -21.47 -7.28 8.25
C ARG A 144 -21.61 -8.21 9.45
N ARG A 145 -20.52 -8.44 10.20
CA ARG A 145 -20.54 -9.23 11.44
C ARG A 145 -21.48 -8.66 12.50
N ASP A 146 -21.50 -7.34 12.64
CA ASP A 146 -22.39 -6.69 13.62
C ASP A 146 -23.86 -6.73 13.20
N LEU A 147 -24.16 -6.58 11.90
CA LEU A 147 -25.50 -6.79 11.36
C LEU A 147 -25.99 -8.21 11.67
N GLU A 148 -25.17 -9.23 11.42
CA GLU A 148 -25.56 -10.61 11.68
C GLU A 148 -25.84 -10.88 13.17
N LYS A 149 -25.05 -10.28 14.08
CA LYS A 149 -25.35 -10.33 15.52
C LYS A 149 -26.67 -9.66 15.86
N LYS A 150 -26.96 -8.49 15.28
CA LYS A 150 -28.21 -7.75 15.54
C LYS A 150 -29.43 -8.50 15.01
N ARG A 151 -29.30 -9.13 13.84
CA ARG A 151 -30.33 -10.00 13.26
C ARG A 151 -30.64 -11.19 14.19
N ARG A 152 -29.61 -11.90 14.65
CA ARG A 152 -29.78 -13.00 15.63
C ARG A 152 -30.44 -12.53 16.93
N GLN A 153 -30.02 -11.39 17.47
CA GLN A 153 -30.64 -10.81 18.68
C GLN A 153 -32.11 -10.44 18.48
N PHE A 154 -32.47 -9.99 17.28
CA PHE A 154 -33.86 -9.69 16.92
C PHE A 154 -34.68 -10.99 16.82
N ASP A 155 -34.18 -12.00 16.12
CA ASP A 155 -34.85 -13.29 15.95
C ASP A 155 -35.06 -13.98 17.31
N ASP A 156 -34.02 -14.01 18.17
CA ASP A 156 -34.09 -14.54 19.54
C ASP A 156 -35.13 -13.79 20.41
N TRP A 157 -35.20 -12.46 20.28
CA TRP A 157 -36.17 -11.65 21.01
C TRP A 157 -37.59 -11.90 20.50
N ALA A 158 -37.79 -11.97 19.19
CA ALA A 158 -39.07 -12.22 18.58
C ALA A 158 -39.61 -13.59 18.99
N GLN A 159 -38.77 -14.63 18.99
CA GLN A 159 -39.12 -15.96 19.46
C GLN A 159 -39.51 -15.95 20.95
N LYS A 160 -38.69 -15.35 21.82
CA LYS A 160 -39.00 -15.23 23.26
C LYS A 160 -40.27 -14.42 23.53
N ASN A 161 -40.54 -13.39 22.73
CA ASN A 161 -41.74 -12.58 22.85
C ASN A 161 -42.99 -13.36 22.38
N TRP A 162 -42.86 -14.16 21.32
CA TRP A 162 -43.90 -15.08 20.85
C TRP A 162 -44.23 -16.12 21.92
N ASP A 163 -43.22 -16.75 22.53
CA ASP A 163 -43.39 -17.75 23.60
C ASP A 163 -44.07 -17.15 24.86
N ARG A 164 -43.76 -15.88 25.18
CA ARG A 164 -44.37 -15.14 26.31
C ARG A 164 -45.77 -14.64 26.00
N GLY A 165 -46.02 -14.15 24.78
CA GLY A 165 -47.33 -13.71 24.31
C GLY A 165 -48.33 -14.85 24.17
N ALA A 166 -47.86 -16.06 23.85
CA ALA A 166 -48.68 -17.27 23.90
C ALA A 166 -49.05 -17.69 25.34
N SER A 167 -48.34 -17.17 26.35
CA SER A 167 -48.49 -17.58 27.77
C SER A 167 -49.30 -16.61 28.64
N ILE A 168 -49.56 -15.37 28.21
CA ILE A 168 -50.35 -14.38 28.98
C ILE A 168 -51.30 -13.61 28.06
N PRO A 169 -52.63 -13.80 28.17
CA PRO A 169 -53.59 -12.89 27.56
C PRO A 169 -53.72 -11.67 28.47
N ASP A 170 -53.02 -10.57 28.17
CA ASP A 170 -53.29 -9.32 28.89
C ASP A 170 -53.25 -8.07 27.99
N GLY A 171 -54.39 -7.38 28.00
CA GLY A 171 -54.45 -5.94 28.23
C GLY A 171 -53.72 -5.04 27.24
N ASN A 172 -54.42 -4.72 26.16
CA ASN A 172 -54.12 -3.64 25.21
C ASN A 172 -53.73 -2.32 25.91
N ASN A 173 -52.44 -1.95 25.89
CA ASN A 173 -51.96 -0.62 26.30
C ASN A 173 -51.45 0.17 25.08
N PRO A 174 -52.18 1.18 24.59
CA PRO A 174 -51.95 1.82 23.29
C PRO A 174 -50.79 2.82 23.25
N GLY A 175 -50.04 3.02 24.34
CA GLY A 175 -48.97 4.02 24.45
C GLY A 175 -47.54 3.49 24.37
N ARG A 176 -47.33 2.17 24.24
CA ARG A 176 -45.98 1.60 24.21
C ARG A 176 -45.50 1.51 22.75
N ALA A 177 -44.49 2.32 22.38
CA ALA A 177 -43.82 2.19 21.09
C ALA A 177 -43.47 0.72 20.85
N ASP A 178 -43.85 0.19 19.69
CA ASP A 178 -43.65 -1.22 19.36
C ASP A 178 -42.15 -1.55 19.39
N PRO A 179 -41.68 -2.32 20.39
CA PRO A 179 -40.27 -2.65 20.51
C PRO A 179 -39.75 -3.45 19.30
N ALA A 180 -40.65 -4.09 18.52
CA ALA A 180 -40.30 -4.74 17.27
C ALA A 180 -39.99 -3.72 16.17
N ALA A 181 -40.79 -2.66 16.04
CA ALA A 181 -40.56 -1.59 15.07
C ALA A 181 -39.25 -0.82 15.35
N GLU A 182 -38.98 -0.50 16.62
CA GLU A 182 -37.72 0.16 17.00
C GLU A 182 -36.50 -0.73 16.72
N ARG A 183 -36.56 -2.03 17.04
CA ARG A 183 -35.45 -2.95 16.74
C ARG A 183 -35.28 -3.19 15.25
N LYS A 184 -36.38 -3.24 14.48
CA LYS A 184 -36.35 -3.39 13.02
C LYS A 184 -35.70 -2.19 12.35
N THR A 185 -36.05 -0.96 12.74
CA THR A 185 -35.43 0.26 12.22
C THR A 185 -33.92 0.32 12.47
N VAL A 186 -33.44 -0.22 13.60
CA VAL A 186 -31.99 -0.32 13.87
C VAL A 186 -31.30 -1.31 12.94
N VAL A 187 -31.92 -2.46 12.65
CA VAL A 187 -31.37 -3.45 11.69
C VAL A 187 -31.36 -2.86 10.27
N ASP A 188 -32.47 -2.27 9.83
CA ASP A 188 -32.61 -1.66 8.50
C ASP A 188 -31.59 -0.52 8.29
N ARG A 189 -31.30 0.26 9.34
CA ARG A 189 -30.30 1.34 9.29
C ARG A 189 -28.87 0.81 9.10
N VAL A 190 -28.52 -0.28 9.78
CA VAL A 190 -27.19 -0.90 9.64
C VAL A 190 -27.07 -1.59 8.28
N GLU A 191 -28.15 -2.18 7.78
CA GLU A 191 -28.22 -2.79 6.44
C GLU A 191 -28.05 -1.75 5.33
N ALA A 192 -28.73 -0.61 5.42
CA ALA A 192 -28.57 0.50 4.48
C ALA A 192 -27.13 1.06 4.50
N ALA A 193 -26.53 1.20 5.68
CA ALA A 193 -25.15 1.66 5.81
C ALA A 193 -24.14 0.65 5.22
N LEU A 194 -24.38 -0.65 5.39
CA LEU A 194 -23.54 -1.69 4.78
C LEU A 194 -23.63 -1.64 3.24
N LYS A 195 -24.84 -1.49 2.70
CA LYS A 195 -25.07 -1.36 1.24
C LYS A 195 -24.32 -0.18 0.65
N ASP A 196 -24.37 0.99 1.30
CA ASP A 196 -23.65 2.19 0.85
C ASP A 196 -22.12 2.00 0.85
N MET A 197 -21.57 1.33 1.88
CA MET A 197 -20.14 1.00 1.93
C MET A 197 -19.74 -0.03 0.85
N GLU A 198 -20.57 -1.04 0.57
CA GLU A 198 -20.34 -2.01 -0.50
C GLU A 198 -20.40 -1.38 -1.90
N ASP A 199 -21.32 -0.43 -2.11
CA ASP A 199 -21.47 0.29 -3.37
C ASP A 199 -20.28 1.25 -3.60
N GLN A 200 -19.77 1.91 -2.55
CA GLN A 200 -18.52 2.70 -2.60
C GLN A 200 -17.31 1.84 -2.96
N TYR A 201 -17.26 0.61 -2.46
CA TYR A 201 -16.22 -0.36 -2.78
C TYR A 201 -16.30 -0.89 -4.22
N GLN A 202 -17.50 -0.99 -4.82
CA GLN A 202 -17.66 -1.41 -6.23
C GLN A 202 -17.33 -0.31 -7.26
N CYS A 203 -17.35 0.96 -6.87
CA CYS A 203 -17.03 2.09 -7.75
C CYS A 203 -15.58 2.59 -7.66
N SER A 204 -14.76 2.03 -6.75
CA SER A 204 -13.32 2.32 -6.62
C SER A 204 -12.47 1.35 -7.43
#